data_AF-A0A1Y1IRK0-F1
#
_entry.id   AF-A0A1Y1IRK0-F1
#
_cell.length_a   1.000
_cell.length_b   1.000
_cell.length_c   1.000
_cell.angle_alpha   90.00
_cell.angle_beta   90.00
_cell.angle_gamma   90.00
#
_symmetry.space_group_name_H-M   'P 1'
#
loop_
_entity.id
_entity.type
_entity.pdbx_description
1 polymer ?
#
loop_
_entity_poly.entity_id
_entity_poly.type
_entity_poly.pdbx_seq_one_letter_code
_entity_poly.pdbx_strand_id
1 'polypeptide(L)'
;MRRRRNMKAGDSATRIYTADHIKALYDAVTKEASNYVKFDEEALECFVLEKPAPRKDKSHPYKDGFHLHFPDLVTCPTVQKIIRTNLLESGTIAEIFADVTFRNSFESMYDEAVIDKNPLLLYGSTKDGTGPAYTCSYKLWGEDGEREDCEDELSDLTDRLSIQNKYSSLTLPVLEEKKAEVAEYAARVSAKAEVKVVCETKPKCNIVLLGEVQQLVAMLSPSRADNRSDWIALGSSLHSIDESLLPVWDTFSQLSSKYKSGECEKLWYDFKPNNTIRSLHYWAKLDSPDAYKKYNETSLQTALMTSLSGSHYDVAQVVYSMYKFDYVSTKDQKNNTTWYKFGGHRWEECVGGVDLRNKLSTDVYKAYITMSKECSKKAQADVEESDDDDDKDDSSSVFKKTGRRLKNNTFKSAIMKECADIFYMSDKQFTNKLDEFPHLLGFENGVYDLDAMEFRAGRPNDFLTFSTGYKYTPESDPQMRTILEDLNKSIYQTDEMVKYMMQFGAYILHGSKTEEIIHFWVGKGGNGK
;
A
#
# COMPACT_ATOMS: atom_id res chain seq x y z
N MET A 1 6.57 -53.86 -23.15
CA MET A 1 7.26 -52.82 -22.34
C MET A 1 7.43 -51.56 -23.17
N ARG A 2 6.52 -50.59 -22.99
CA ARG A 2 6.57 -49.27 -23.65
C ARG A 2 7.73 -48.47 -23.05
N ARG A 3 8.77 -48.19 -23.85
CA ARG A 3 9.80 -47.20 -23.52
C ARG A 3 9.15 -45.82 -23.51
N ARG A 4 8.95 -45.24 -22.33
CA ARG A 4 8.69 -43.81 -22.16
C ARG A 4 9.88 -43.05 -22.75
N ARG A 5 9.69 -42.37 -23.89
CA ARG A 5 10.58 -41.30 -24.33
C ARG A 5 10.41 -40.18 -23.32
N ASN A 6 11.36 -40.02 -22.41
CA ASN A 6 11.53 -38.78 -21.67
C ASN A 6 12.00 -37.72 -22.68
N MET A 7 11.06 -36.94 -23.24
CA MET A 7 11.40 -35.67 -23.89
C MET A 7 11.98 -34.77 -22.81
N LYS A 8 13.30 -34.54 -22.87
CA LYS A 8 13.95 -33.51 -22.07
C LYS A 8 13.34 -32.17 -22.48
N ALA A 9 12.78 -31.42 -21.52
CA ALA A 9 12.42 -30.02 -21.74
C ALA A 9 13.65 -29.29 -22.31
N GLY A 10 13.52 -28.73 -23.52
CA GLY A 10 14.65 -28.17 -24.25
C GLY A 10 15.18 -26.90 -23.57
N ASP A 11 16.41 -26.94 -23.06
CA ASP A 11 17.20 -25.75 -22.71
C ASP A 11 17.81 -25.14 -23.99
N SER A 12 16.96 -24.84 -24.98
CA SER A 12 17.37 -24.34 -26.28
C SER A 12 17.10 -22.85 -26.42
N ALA A 13 18.03 -22.13 -27.05
CA ALA A 13 17.82 -20.75 -27.49
C ALA A 13 16.96 -20.64 -28.77
N THR A 14 16.38 -21.75 -29.24
CA THR A 14 15.55 -21.81 -30.45
C THR A 14 14.07 -21.74 -30.10
N ARG A 15 13.30 -20.97 -30.87
CA ARG A 15 11.83 -20.95 -30.80
C ARG A 15 11.27 -22.36 -31.02
N ILE A 16 10.27 -22.71 -30.22
CA ILE A 16 9.70 -24.06 -30.19
C ILE A 16 8.28 -24.16 -30.77
N TYR A 17 7.55 -23.04 -30.87
CA TYR A 17 6.27 -22.99 -31.58
C TYR A 17 6.47 -22.62 -33.05
N THR A 18 5.53 -22.99 -33.91
CA THR A 18 5.57 -22.76 -35.37
C THR A 18 4.49 -21.78 -35.80
N ALA A 19 4.56 -21.32 -37.06
CA ALA A 19 3.47 -20.55 -37.65
C ALA A 19 2.16 -21.35 -37.72
N ASP A 20 2.24 -22.67 -37.90
CA ASP A 20 1.06 -23.56 -37.91
C ASP A 20 0.36 -23.57 -36.54
N HIS A 21 1.11 -23.57 -35.43
CA HIS A 21 0.51 -23.45 -34.10
C HIS A 21 -0.18 -22.10 -33.89
N ILE A 22 0.43 -21.02 -34.39
CA ILE A 22 -0.15 -19.68 -34.32
C ILE A 22 -1.43 -19.60 -35.15
N LYS A 23 -1.43 -20.15 -36.36
CA LYS A 23 -2.61 -20.23 -37.22
C LYS A 23 -3.72 -21.05 -36.57
N ALA A 24 -3.41 -22.24 -36.03
CA ALA A 24 -4.41 -23.06 -35.35
C ALA A 24 -5.00 -22.35 -34.12
N LEU A 25 -4.22 -21.52 -33.42
CA LEU A 25 -4.71 -20.69 -32.33
C LEU A 25 -5.58 -19.53 -32.84
N TYR A 26 -5.21 -18.89 -33.96
CA TYR A 26 -6.06 -17.92 -34.65
C TYR A 26 -7.42 -18.54 -34.98
N ASP A 27 -7.45 -19.66 -35.69
CA ASP A 27 -8.67 -20.37 -36.08
C ASP A 27 -9.55 -20.73 -34.85
N ALA A 28 -8.92 -21.15 -33.75
CA ALA A 28 -9.63 -21.49 -32.51
C ALA A 28 -10.23 -20.25 -31.83
N VAL A 29 -9.48 -19.15 -31.76
CA VAL A 29 -9.94 -17.89 -31.13
C VAL A 29 -11.05 -17.24 -31.95
N THR A 30 -10.92 -17.18 -33.27
CA THR A 30 -11.91 -16.55 -34.16
C THR A 30 -13.21 -17.35 -34.16
N LYS A 31 -13.13 -18.67 -34.26
CA LYS A 31 -14.30 -19.57 -34.16
C LYS A 31 -15.00 -19.46 -32.82
N GLU A 32 -14.26 -19.37 -31.72
CA GLU A 32 -14.87 -19.21 -30.40
C GLU A 32 -15.49 -17.82 -30.25
N ALA A 33 -14.87 -16.77 -30.80
CA ALA A 33 -15.39 -15.41 -30.77
C ALA A 33 -16.68 -15.24 -31.58
N SER A 34 -16.82 -15.93 -32.72
CA SER A 34 -18.03 -15.84 -33.57
C SER A 34 -19.28 -16.40 -32.88
N ASN A 35 -19.11 -17.20 -31.82
CA ASN A 35 -20.22 -17.61 -30.95
C ASN A 35 -20.80 -16.45 -30.13
N TYR A 36 -20.06 -15.36 -29.89
CA TYR A 36 -20.44 -14.28 -28.96
C TYR A 36 -20.67 -12.94 -29.62
N VAL A 37 -19.99 -12.64 -30.72
CA VAL A 37 -20.07 -11.36 -31.43
C VAL A 37 -20.11 -11.57 -32.93
N LYS A 38 -20.74 -10.63 -33.65
CA LYS A 38 -20.76 -10.63 -35.11
C LYS A 38 -19.64 -9.73 -35.65
N PHE A 39 -18.78 -10.29 -36.48
CA PHE A 39 -17.74 -9.59 -37.23
C PHE A 39 -17.67 -10.14 -38.66
N ASP A 40 -16.98 -9.43 -39.54
CA ASP A 40 -16.72 -9.88 -40.90
C ASP A 40 -15.52 -10.81 -40.88
N GLU A 41 -15.77 -12.11 -41.06
CA GLU A 41 -14.73 -13.14 -41.03
C GLU A 41 -13.79 -13.03 -42.25
N GLU A 42 -14.31 -12.64 -43.42
CA GLU A 42 -13.51 -12.48 -44.64
C GLU A 42 -12.57 -11.27 -44.57
N ALA A 43 -12.99 -10.21 -43.88
CA ALA A 43 -12.21 -8.99 -43.68
C ALA A 43 -11.39 -8.98 -42.39
N LEU A 44 -11.37 -10.09 -41.63
CA LEU A 44 -10.68 -10.13 -40.34
C LEU A 44 -9.16 -10.02 -40.51
N GLU A 45 -8.55 -9.10 -39.76
CA GLU A 45 -7.10 -8.88 -39.74
C GLU A 45 -6.54 -9.21 -38.34
N CYS A 46 -5.47 -10.01 -38.30
CA CYS A 46 -4.72 -10.31 -37.08
C CYS A 46 -3.22 -10.09 -37.28
N PHE A 47 -2.60 -9.33 -36.38
CA PHE A 47 -1.17 -9.07 -36.37
C PHE A 47 -0.47 -10.01 -35.40
N VAL A 48 0.49 -10.79 -35.93
CA VAL A 48 1.31 -11.69 -35.13
C VAL A 48 2.57 -10.95 -34.70
N LEU A 49 2.69 -10.75 -33.38
CA LEU A 49 3.79 -10.01 -32.76
C LEU A 49 4.75 -10.97 -32.08
N GLU A 50 6.00 -11.01 -32.50
CA GLU A 50 7.04 -11.85 -31.90
C GLU A 50 8.27 -11.00 -31.56
N LYS A 51 9.12 -11.55 -30.69
CA LYS A 51 10.49 -11.06 -30.54
C LYS A 51 11.38 -11.70 -31.62
N PRO A 52 12.55 -11.12 -31.93
CA PRO A 52 13.48 -11.74 -32.88
C PRO A 52 13.95 -13.14 -32.48
N ALA A 53 14.07 -13.41 -31.17
CA ALA A 53 14.49 -14.71 -30.64
C ALA A 53 14.08 -14.91 -29.16
N PRO A 54 14.04 -16.16 -28.66
CA PRO A 54 13.97 -16.46 -27.23
C PRO A 54 15.06 -15.74 -26.42
N ARG A 55 14.71 -15.23 -25.24
CA ARG A 55 15.64 -14.48 -24.38
C ARG A 55 15.91 -15.20 -23.07
N LYS A 56 17.10 -15.04 -22.50
CA LYS A 56 17.41 -15.52 -21.15
C LYS A 56 16.55 -14.81 -20.11
N ASP A 57 16.16 -15.53 -19.07
CA ASP A 57 15.36 -14.99 -17.97
C ASP A 57 16.00 -15.35 -16.62
N LYS A 58 15.71 -14.57 -15.56
CA LYS A 58 16.27 -14.80 -14.22
C LYS A 58 15.68 -16.06 -13.55
N SER A 59 14.41 -16.36 -13.86
CA SER A 59 13.64 -17.45 -13.27
C SER A 59 13.53 -18.70 -14.16
N HIS A 60 13.67 -18.53 -15.47
CA HIS A 60 13.64 -19.63 -16.45
C HIS A 60 14.84 -19.57 -17.40
N PRO A 61 15.34 -20.70 -17.92
CA PRO A 61 16.49 -20.71 -18.82
C PRO A 61 16.30 -19.79 -20.04
N TYR A 62 15.11 -19.85 -20.66
CA TYR A 62 14.68 -18.97 -21.73
C TYR A 62 13.18 -18.65 -21.59
N LYS A 63 12.80 -17.45 -22.03
CA LYS A 63 11.42 -17.02 -22.26
C LYS A 63 11.24 -16.70 -23.75
N ASP A 64 10.16 -17.20 -24.31
CA ASP A 64 9.68 -16.87 -25.65
C ASP A 64 8.15 -16.80 -25.62
N GLY A 65 7.56 -16.16 -26.61
CA GLY A 65 6.12 -16.01 -26.74
C GLY A 65 5.78 -15.06 -27.88
N PHE A 66 4.49 -14.92 -28.15
CA PHE A 66 3.93 -14.08 -29.20
C PHE A 66 2.65 -13.41 -28.70
N HIS A 67 2.23 -12.34 -29.35
CA HIS A 67 0.89 -11.77 -29.17
C HIS A 67 0.11 -11.85 -30.48
N LEU A 68 -1.20 -12.01 -30.38
CA LEU A 68 -2.15 -11.90 -31.49
C LEU A 68 -3.00 -10.67 -31.24
N HIS A 69 -2.90 -9.69 -32.14
CA HIS A 69 -3.69 -8.46 -32.05
C HIS A 69 -4.75 -8.47 -33.13
N PHE A 70 -6.02 -8.40 -32.74
CA PHE A 70 -7.17 -8.31 -33.63
C PHE A 70 -7.78 -6.90 -33.51
N PRO A 71 -7.41 -5.93 -34.35
CA PRO A 71 -7.79 -4.54 -34.13
C PRO A 71 -9.29 -4.27 -34.32
N ASP A 72 -9.98 -5.11 -35.09
CA ASP A 72 -11.40 -4.96 -35.43
C ASP A 72 -12.31 -5.98 -34.72
N LEU A 73 -11.74 -6.93 -33.98
CA LEU A 73 -12.47 -7.87 -33.11
C LEU A 73 -12.44 -7.39 -31.67
N VAL A 74 -13.09 -6.25 -31.40
CA VAL A 74 -13.10 -5.63 -30.07
C VAL A 74 -14.32 -6.14 -29.29
N THR A 75 -14.08 -6.83 -28.17
CA THR A 75 -15.14 -7.37 -27.30
C THR A 75 -14.98 -6.89 -25.87
N CYS A 76 -16.04 -7.01 -25.05
CA CYS A 76 -15.92 -6.72 -23.62
C CYS A 76 -15.03 -7.75 -22.90
N PRO A 77 -14.33 -7.38 -21.80
CA PRO A 77 -13.43 -8.28 -21.07
C PRO A 77 -14.05 -9.60 -20.62
N THR A 78 -15.37 -9.60 -20.36
CA THR A 78 -16.07 -10.82 -19.95
C THR A 78 -16.10 -11.85 -21.08
N VAL A 79 -16.35 -11.43 -22.33
CA VAL A 79 -16.30 -12.31 -23.50
C VAL A 79 -14.88 -12.86 -23.70
N GLN A 80 -13.86 -12.02 -23.57
CA GLN A 80 -12.45 -12.46 -23.68
C GLN A 80 -12.10 -13.52 -22.64
N LYS A 81 -12.57 -13.36 -21.38
CA LYS A 81 -12.39 -14.36 -20.32
C LYS A 81 -13.10 -15.67 -20.62
N ILE A 82 -14.32 -15.61 -21.16
CA ILE A 82 -15.08 -16.80 -21.56
C ILE A 82 -14.35 -17.55 -22.68
N ILE A 83 -13.95 -16.87 -23.76
CA ILE A 83 -13.18 -17.47 -24.86
C ILE A 83 -11.94 -18.18 -24.32
N ARG A 84 -11.16 -17.50 -23.47
CA ARG A 84 -9.97 -18.06 -22.82
C ARG A 84 -10.32 -19.31 -21.99
N THR A 85 -11.35 -19.23 -21.15
CA THR A 85 -11.79 -20.36 -20.31
C THR A 85 -12.19 -21.55 -21.18
N ASN A 86 -13.02 -21.34 -22.19
CA ASN A 86 -13.53 -22.41 -23.06
C ASN A 86 -12.39 -23.11 -23.80
N LEU A 87 -11.44 -22.36 -24.38
CA LEU A 87 -10.30 -22.93 -25.10
C LEU A 87 -9.34 -23.71 -24.19
N LEU A 88 -9.18 -23.29 -22.92
CA LEU A 88 -8.36 -24.01 -21.94
C LEU A 88 -9.06 -25.27 -21.42
N GLU A 89 -10.36 -25.18 -21.10
CA GLU A 89 -11.13 -26.30 -20.53
C GLU A 89 -11.50 -27.36 -21.56
N SER A 90 -11.70 -26.99 -22.83
CA SER A 90 -11.95 -27.93 -23.93
C SER A 90 -10.74 -28.80 -24.27
N GLY A 91 -9.53 -28.39 -23.86
CA GLY A 91 -8.28 -29.01 -24.26
C GLY A 91 -7.76 -28.56 -25.62
N THR A 92 -8.44 -27.65 -26.33
CA THR A 92 -8.05 -27.18 -27.66
C THR A 92 -6.62 -26.63 -27.68
N ILE A 93 -6.22 -25.83 -26.68
CA ILE A 93 -4.84 -25.32 -26.58
C ILE A 93 -3.83 -26.48 -26.40
N ALA A 94 -4.18 -27.50 -25.62
CA ALA A 94 -3.30 -28.64 -25.41
C ALA A 94 -3.13 -29.50 -26.67
N GLU A 95 -4.17 -29.58 -27.50
CA GLU A 95 -4.13 -30.26 -28.79
C GLU A 95 -3.28 -29.50 -29.81
N ILE A 96 -3.45 -28.18 -29.92
CA ILE A 96 -2.69 -27.32 -30.84
C ILE A 96 -1.19 -27.46 -30.61
N PHE A 97 -0.75 -27.55 -29.36
CA PHE A 97 0.66 -27.65 -29.00
C PHE A 97 1.08 -29.05 -28.51
N ALA A 98 0.38 -30.11 -28.91
CA ALA A 98 0.64 -31.47 -28.43
C ALA A 98 2.03 -32.02 -28.78
N ASP A 99 2.67 -31.48 -29.83
CA ASP A 99 4.00 -31.82 -30.30
C ASP A 99 5.13 -31.03 -29.58
N VAL A 100 4.78 -30.00 -28.81
CA VAL A 100 5.71 -29.14 -28.09
C VAL A 100 5.59 -29.35 -26.57
N THR A 101 6.71 -29.24 -25.85
CA THR A 101 6.73 -29.31 -24.38
C THR A 101 7.13 -27.98 -23.78
N PHE A 102 6.23 -27.38 -22.99
CA PHE A 102 6.49 -26.16 -22.24
C PHE A 102 6.81 -26.43 -20.77
N ARG A 103 7.52 -25.49 -20.13
CA ARG A 103 7.69 -25.48 -18.67
C ARG A 103 6.51 -24.83 -17.95
N ASN A 104 5.87 -23.85 -18.58
CA ASN A 104 4.68 -23.16 -18.07
C ASN A 104 3.43 -24.00 -18.33
N SER A 105 2.42 -23.87 -17.47
CA SER A 105 1.08 -24.37 -17.77
C SER A 105 0.43 -23.55 -18.88
N PHE A 106 -0.50 -24.13 -19.63
CA PHE A 106 -1.27 -23.38 -20.64
C PHE A 106 -2.05 -22.21 -20.04
N GLU A 107 -2.54 -22.36 -18.80
CA GLU A 107 -3.16 -21.26 -18.04
C GLU A 107 -2.20 -20.09 -17.81
N SER A 108 -0.92 -20.35 -17.55
CA SER A 108 0.11 -19.31 -17.41
C SER A 108 0.58 -18.75 -18.76
N MET A 109 0.48 -19.52 -19.85
CA MET A 109 0.91 -19.08 -21.18
C MET A 109 -0.12 -18.18 -21.85
N TYR A 110 -1.40 -18.54 -21.77
CA TYR A 110 -2.49 -17.66 -22.16
C TYR A 110 -2.79 -16.74 -20.98
N ASP A 111 -2.00 -15.67 -20.85
CA ASP A 111 -2.00 -14.78 -19.67
C ASP A 111 -3.33 -14.02 -19.53
N GLU A 112 -4.09 -14.34 -18.47
CA GLU A 112 -5.35 -13.65 -18.16
C GLU A 112 -5.13 -12.17 -17.83
N ALA A 113 -3.97 -11.80 -17.30
CA ALA A 113 -3.73 -10.43 -16.83
C ALA A 113 -3.76 -9.41 -17.97
N VAL A 114 -3.56 -9.84 -19.22
CA VAL A 114 -3.60 -8.98 -20.41
C VAL A 114 -5.03 -8.51 -20.75
N ILE A 115 -6.06 -9.19 -20.22
CA ILE A 115 -7.46 -8.87 -20.55
C ILE A 115 -7.93 -7.57 -19.88
N ASP A 116 -7.72 -7.43 -18.57
CA ASP A 116 -8.24 -6.28 -17.82
C ASP A 116 -7.41 -5.84 -16.60
N LYS A 117 -6.23 -6.44 -16.36
CA LYS A 117 -5.38 -6.10 -15.20
C LYS A 117 -4.13 -5.30 -15.57
N ASN A 118 -3.45 -5.72 -16.63
CA ASN A 118 -2.17 -5.15 -17.05
C ASN A 118 -2.35 -4.46 -18.40
N PRO A 119 -1.93 -3.20 -18.55
CA PRO A 119 -1.90 -2.57 -19.85
C PRO A 119 -0.86 -3.24 -20.76
N LEU A 120 -1.19 -3.35 -22.04
CA LEU A 120 -0.19 -3.69 -23.06
C LEU A 120 0.72 -2.49 -23.32
N LEU A 121 2.00 -2.77 -23.61
CA LEU A 121 2.93 -1.74 -24.03
C LEU A 121 2.57 -1.25 -25.43
N LEU A 122 2.82 0.04 -25.70
CA LEU A 122 2.73 0.59 -27.04
C LEU A 122 3.59 -0.22 -28.02
N TYR A 123 3.12 -0.40 -29.25
CA TYR A 123 3.85 -1.13 -30.29
C TYR A 123 5.29 -0.62 -30.42
N GLY A 124 6.26 -1.55 -30.55
CA GLY A 124 7.68 -1.23 -30.60
C GLY A 124 8.33 -0.84 -29.26
N SER A 125 7.58 -0.71 -28.16
CA SER A 125 8.11 -0.32 -26.85
C SER A 125 8.63 -1.50 -26.01
N THR A 126 9.43 -1.18 -24.99
CA THR A 126 10.05 -2.15 -24.07
C THR A 126 9.90 -1.67 -22.63
N LYS A 127 9.90 -2.58 -21.64
CA LYS A 127 9.64 -2.22 -20.22
C LYS A 127 10.71 -1.31 -19.60
N ASP A 128 11.96 -1.45 -20.00
CA ASP A 128 13.12 -0.80 -19.38
C ASP A 128 14.05 -0.12 -20.40
N GLY A 129 13.66 -0.06 -21.68
CA GLY A 129 14.46 0.51 -22.75
C GLY A 129 15.63 -0.37 -23.22
N THR A 130 15.84 -1.56 -22.63
CA THR A 130 17.09 -2.33 -22.83
C THR A 130 16.91 -3.71 -23.47
N GLY A 131 15.68 -4.12 -23.79
CA GLY A 131 15.38 -5.44 -24.36
C GLY A 131 14.79 -5.38 -25.78
N PRO A 132 14.68 -6.53 -26.49
CA PRO A 132 13.96 -6.58 -27.75
C PRO A 132 12.46 -6.36 -27.54
N ALA A 133 11.86 -5.50 -28.35
CA ALA A 133 10.42 -5.26 -28.40
C ALA A 133 9.70 -6.41 -29.12
N TYR A 134 8.39 -6.52 -28.92
CA TYR A 134 7.53 -7.30 -29.80
C TYR A 134 7.25 -6.46 -31.06
N THR A 135 7.56 -7.02 -32.23
CA THR A 135 7.34 -6.40 -33.54
C THR A 135 6.49 -7.33 -34.39
N CYS A 136 5.76 -6.79 -35.36
CA CYS A 136 4.94 -7.61 -36.23
C CYS A 136 5.82 -8.44 -37.16
N SER A 137 5.67 -9.76 -37.08
CA SER A 137 6.37 -10.71 -37.93
C SER A 137 5.62 -10.92 -39.24
N TYR A 138 4.30 -11.07 -39.16
CA TYR A 138 3.39 -11.31 -40.28
C TYR A 138 1.94 -11.07 -39.83
N LYS A 139 1.05 -10.98 -40.81
CA LYS A 139 -0.40 -10.85 -40.65
C LYS A 139 -1.10 -12.16 -41.01
N LEU A 140 -2.23 -12.40 -40.38
CA LEU A 140 -3.20 -13.43 -40.74
C LEU A 140 -4.50 -12.75 -41.15
N TRP A 141 -5.08 -13.20 -42.26
CA TRP A 141 -6.24 -12.58 -42.89
C TRP A 141 -7.36 -13.57 -43.16
N GLY A 142 -8.59 -13.09 -43.01
CA GLY A 142 -9.79 -13.80 -43.44
C GLY A 142 -10.14 -15.01 -42.58
N GLU A 143 -11.21 -15.71 -42.96
CA GLU A 143 -11.73 -16.90 -42.26
C GLU A 143 -10.66 -18.00 -42.20
N ASP A 144 -9.90 -18.18 -43.28
CA ASP A 144 -8.89 -19.22 -43.41
C ASP A 144 -7.53 -18.85 -42.79
N GLY A 145 -7.35 -17.62 -42.29
CA GLY A 145 -6.08 -17.17 -41.70
C GLY A 145 -4.93 -17.21 -42.70
N GLU A 146 -5.14 -16.66 -43.90
CA GLU A 146 -4.11 -16.53 -44.93
C GLU A 146 -2.95 -15.67 -44.43
N ARG A 147 -1.72 -16.15 -44.62
CA ARG A 147 -0.53 -15.45 -44.12
C ARG A 147 0.00 -14.46 -45.14
N GLU A 148 0.23 -13.24 -44.68
CA GLU A 148 0.89 -12.16 -45.42
C GLU A 148 2.07 -11.62 -44.61
N ASP A 149 3.21 -11.32 -45.25
CA ASP A 149 4.32 -10.68 -44.54
C ASP A 149 3.96 -9.24 -44.13
N CYS A 150 4.48 -8.79 -42.98
CA CYS A 150 4.19 -7.44 -42.50
C CYS A 150 5.17 -6.44 -43.13
N GLU A 151 4.69 -5.64 -44.08
CA GLU A 151 5.45 -4.56 -44.73
C GLU A 151 5.07 -3.16 -44.20
N ASP A 152 4.15 -3.09 -43.23
CA ASP A 152 3.62 -1.85 -42.68
C ASP A 152 4.68 -1.04 -41.91
N GLU A 153 4.63 0.29 -42.04
CA GLU A 153 5.57 1.17 -41.35
C GLU A 153 5.29 1.24 -39.83
N LEU A 154 6.33 1.59 -39.05
CA LEU A 154 6.22 1.67 -37.58
C LEU A 154 5.11 2.63 -37.12
N SER A 155 4.95 3.78 -37.80
CA SER A 155 3.89 4.76 -37.48
C SER A 155 2.50 4.17 -37.69
N ASP A 156 2.30 3.51 -38.82
CA ASP A 156 1.00 2.94 -39.19
C ASP A 156 0.61 1.82 -38.22
N LEU A 157 1.56 0.96 -37.86
CA LEU A 157 1.36 -0.10 -36.86
C LEU A 157 1.12 0.46 -35.46
N THR A 158 1.78 1.56 -35.09
CA THR A 158 1.59 2.18 -33.77
C THR A 158 0.15 2.67 -33.61
N ASP A 159 -0.40 3.31 -34.64
CA ASP A 159 -1.78 3.79 -34.62
C ASP A 159 -2.80 2.65 -34.81
N ARG A 160 -2.53 1.72 -35.74
CA ARG A 160 -3.41 0.58 -36.04
C ARG A 160 -3.55 -0.36 -34.84
N LEU A 161 -2.48 -0.62 -34.11
CA LEU A 161 -2.46 -1.53 -32.96
C LEU A 161 -2.73 -0.83 -31.62
N SER A 162 -2.95 0.49 -31.64
CA SER A 162 -3.31 1.23 -30.42
C SER A 162 -4.67 0.77 -29.89
N ILE A 163 -4.71 0.46 -28.61
CA ILE A 163 -5.94 0.14 -27.86
C ILE A 163 -6.58 1.39 -27.24
N GLN A 164 -5.88 2.54 -27.25
CA GLN A 164 -6.40 3.80 -26.72
C GLN A 164 -7.53 4.31 -27.63
N ASN A 165 -8.66 4.72 -27.03
CA ASN A 165 -9.85 5.25 -27.72
C ASN A 165 -10.69 4.27 -28.55
N LYS A 166 -10.32 2.99 -28.65
CA LYS A 166 -11.09 1.98 -29.42
C LYS A 166 -12.19 1.29 -28.62
N TYR A 167 -12.03 1.18 -27.30
CA TYR A 167 -12.95 0.42 -26.46
C TYR A 167 -14.38 1.01 -26.41
N SER A 168 -14.54 2.33 -26.41
CA SER A 168 -15.88 2.96 -26.31
C SER A 168 -16.63 3.03 -27.64
N SER A 169 -15.94 2.99 -28.78
CA SER A 169 -16.50 3.24 -30.12
C SER A 169 -16.56 1.99 -31.01
N LEU A 170 -15.67 1.01 -30.81
CA LEU A 170 -15.54 -0.18 -31.68
C LEU A 170 -15.95 -1.49 -31.00
N THR A 171 -16.35 -1.48 -29.72
CA THR A 171 -16.79 -2.71 -29.05
C THR A 171 -18.01 -3.31 -29.76
N LEU A 172 -17.84 -4.52 -30.26
CA LEU A 172 -18.89 -5.29 -30.91
C LEU A 172 -19.94 -5.73 -29.88
N PRO A 173 -21.24 -5.58 -30.18
CA PRO A 173 -22.29 -5.98 -29.27
C PRO A 173 -22.33 -7.50 -29.15
N VAL A 174 -22.52 -7.99 -27.92
CA VAL A 174 -22.76 -9.41 -27.64
C VAL A 174 -24.08 -9.84 -28.28
N LEU A 175 -24.08 -10.97 -28.98
CA LEU A 175 -25.26 -11.60 -29.57
C LEU A 175 -26.36 -11.79 -28.51
N GLU A 176 -27.62 -11.54 -28.87
CA GLU A 176 -28.75 -11.54 -27.93
C GLU A 176 -28.88 -12.88 -27.19
N GLU A 177 -28.70 -13.98 -27.91
CA GLU A 177 -28.73 -15.35 -27.40
C GLU A 177 -27.62 -15.66 -26.39
N LYS A 178 -26.51 -14.90 -26.42
CA LYS A 178 -25.36 -15.08 -25.53
C LYS A 178 -25.33 -14.13 -24.35
N LYS A 179 -26.15 -13.08 -24.33
CA LYS A 179 -26.15 -12.10 -23.23
C LYS A 179 -26.38 -12.72 -21.85
N ALA A 180 -27.29 -13.71 -21.77
CA ALA A 180 -27.56 -14.40 -20.51
C ALA A 180 -26.35 -15.19 -20.00
N GLU A 181 -25.67 -15.91 -20.89
CA GLU A 181 -24.46 -16.68 -20.58
C GLU A 181 -23.32 -15.77 -20.12
N VAL A 182 -23.10 -14.65 -20.83
CA VAL A 182 -22.08 -13.65 -20.48
C VAL A 182 -22.38 -13.03 -19.11
N ALA A 183 -23.64 -12.68 -18.83
CA ALA A 183 -24.05 -12.14 -17.54
C ALA A 183 -23.87 -13.16 -16.39
N GLU A 184 -24.20 -14.44 -16.63
CA GLU A 184 -24.01 -15.51 -15.65
C GLU A 184 -22.52 -15.73 -15.36
N TYR A 185 -21.66 -15.75 -16.39
CA TYR A 185 -20.22 -15.86 -16.19
C TYR A 185 -19.67 -14.68 -15.38
N ALA A 186 -20.08 -13.45 -15.70
CA ALA A 186 -19.71 -12.26 -14.93
C ALA A 186 -20.12 -12.39 -13.46
N ALA A 187 -21.36 -12.80 -13.18
CA ALA A 187 -21.85 -13.02 -11.83
C ALA A 187 -21.08 -14.13 -11.10
N ARG A 188 -20.74 -15.23 -11.79
CA ARG A 188 -19.92 -16.33 -11.22
C ARG A 188 -18.50 -15.91 -10.90
N VAL A 189 -17.88 -15.06 -11.74
CA VAL A 189 -16.53 -14.53 -11.48
C VAL A 189 -16.56 -13.56 -10.31
N SER A 190 -17.56 -12.68 -10.23
CA SER A 190 -17.79 -11.82 -9.06
C SER A 190 -18.01 -12.65 -7.78
N ALA A 191 -18.85 -13.68 -7.83
CA ALA A 191 -19.08 -14.58 -6.69
C ALA A 191 -17.84 -15.41 -6.31
N LYS A 192 -17.05 -15.88 -7.29
CA LYS A 192 -15.76 -16.55 -7.01
C LYS A 192 -14.71 -15.59 -6.46
N ALA A 193 -14.72 -14.31 -6.86
CA ALA A 193 -13.87 -13.30 -6.25
C ALA A 193 -14.28 -13.06 -4.78
N GLU A 194 -15.58 -13.13 -4.47
CA GLU A 194 -16.09 -13.10 -3.09
C GLU A 194 -15.74 -14.38 -2.29
N VAL A 195 -15.67 -15.55 -2.94
CA VAL A 195 -15.40 -16.86 -2.28
C VAL A 195 -13.90 -17.22 -2.19
N LYS A 196 -13.02 -16.70 -3.07
CA LYS A 196 -11.57 -17.02 -3.07
C LYS A 196 -10.76 -16.42 -1.91
N VAL A 197 -11.41 -15.71 -0.98
CA VAL A 197 -10.78 -15.04 0.17
C VAL A 197 -10.54 -15.99 1.37
N VAL A 198 -10.59 -17.31 1.17
CA VAL A 198 -10.14 -18.27 2.19
C VAL A 198 -8.73 -18.74 1.83
N CYS A 199 -7.73 -17.93 2.18
CA CYS A 199 -6.34 -18.37 2.22
C CYS A 199 -6.02 -18.78 3.66
N GLU A 200 -5.60 -20.04 3.87
CA GLU A 200 -5.08 -20.49 5.16
C GLU A 200 -3.79 -19.73 5.49
N THR A 201 -3.91 -18.65 6.26
CA THR A 201 -2.78 -17.90 6.79
C THR A 201 -2.20 -18.64 7.98
N LYS A 202 -0.99 -19.18 7.83
CA LYS A 202 -0.18 -19.63 8.97
C LYS A 202 0.07 -18.42 9.88
N PRO A 203 -0.26 -18.46 11.18
CA PRO A 203 -0.11 -17.32 12.07
C PRO A 203 1.38 -16.95 12.22
N LYS A 204 1.72 -15.70 11.90
CA LYS A 204 3.04 -15.09 12.13
C LYS A 204 3.11 -14.30 13.43
N CYS A 205 2.00 -14.15 14.17
CA CYS A 205 2.00 -13.37 15.39
C CYS A 205 2.75 -14.11 16.50
N ASN A 206 3.87 -13.55 16.95
CA ASN A 206 4.53 -14.00 18.18
C ASN A 206 3.55 -13.79 19.35
N ILE A 207 3.40 -14.79 20.23
CA ILE A 207 2.49 -14.77 21.39
C ILE A 207 2.66 -13.50 22.25
N VAL A 208 3.89 -12.99 22.34
CA VAL A 208 4.22 -11.76 23.08
C VAL A 208 3.59 -10.52 22.45
N LEU A 209 3.57 -10.41 21.12
CA LEU A 209 2.98 -9.30 20.39
C LEU A 209 1.44 -9.32 20.48
N LEU A 210 0.83 -10.51 20.46
CA LEU A 210 -0.61 -10.68 20.62
C LEU A 210 -1.10 -10.15 21.98
N GLY A 211 -0.40 -10.48 23.06
CA GLY A 211 -0.74 -10.01 24.40
C GLY A 211 -0.63 -8.49 24.55
N GLU A 212 0.39 -7.88 23.95
CA GLU A 212 0.54 -6.41 23.90
C GLU A 212 -0.63 -5.75 23.17
N VAL A 213 -0.98 -6.24 21.98
CA VAL A 213 -2.08 -5.70 21.18
C VAL A 213 -3.43 -5.82 21.90
N GLN A 214 -3.71 -6.96 22.52
CA GLN A 214 -4.96 -7.18 23.27
C GLN A 214 -5.10 -6.20 24.44
N GLN A 215 -4.01 -5.95 25.19
CA GLN A 215 -4.03 -4.98 26.28
C GLN A 215 -4.29 -3.56 25.76
N LEU A 216 -3.65 -3.16 24.66
CA LEU A 216 -3.86 -1.84 24.05
C LEU A 216 -5.29 -1.66 23.55
N VAL A 217 -5.86 -2.67 22.88
CA VAL A 217 -7.24 -2.63 22.37
C VAL A 217 -8.23 -2.53 23.52
N ALA A 218 -8.00 -3.22 24.64
CA ALA A 218 -8.84 -3.14 25.83
C ALA A 218 -8.83 -1.75 26.51
N MET A 219 -7.83 -0.91 26.23
CA MET A 219 -7.76 0.47 26.72
C MET A 219 -8.47 1.48 25.82
N LEU A 220 -8.95 1.06 24.64
CA LEU A 220 -9.62 1.94 23.69
C LEU A 220 -11.07 2.21 24.11
N SER A 221 -11.54 3.43 23.84
CA SER A 221 -12.92 3.84 24.10
C SER A 221 -13.91 3.04 23.25
N PRO A 222 -15.01 2.50 23.81
CA PRO A 222 -16.07 1.85 23.05
C PRO A 222 -16.66 2.73 21.95
N SER A 223 -16.63 4.05 22.11
CA SER A 223 -17.10 5.00 21.09
C SER A 223 -16.37 4.89 19.75
N ARG A 224 -15.15 4.34 19.74
CA ARG A 224 -14.40 4.08 18.50
C ARG A 224 -15.00 2.95 17.67
N ALA A 225 -15.79 2.05 18.27
CA ALA A 225 -16.55 1.04 17.52
C ALA A 225 -17.78 1.66 16.83
N ASP A 226 -18.34 2.74 17.38
CA ASP A 226 -19.53 3.42 16.83
C ASP A 226 -19.20 4.41 15.70
N ASN A 227 -18.01 5.00 15.74
CA ASN A 227 -17.50 5.89 14.70
C ASN A 227 -16.84 5.05 13.60
N ARG A 228 -17.41 5.11 12.38
CA ARG A 228 -16.94 4.29 11.25
C ARG A 228 -15.47 4.54 10.90
N SER A 229 -15.00 5.78 10.95
CA SER A 229 -13.61 6.12 10.61
C SER A 229 -12.61 5.60 11.63
N ASP A 230 -12.92 5.76 12.92
CA ASP A 230 -12.09 5.22 14.00
C ASP A 230 -12.10 3.68 13.98
N TRP A 231 -13.26 3.07 13.72
CA TRP A 231 -13.43 1.62 13.64
C TRP A 231 -12.62 1.00 12.50
N ILE A 232 -12.70 1.60 11.30
CA ILE A 232 -11.92 1.19 10.12
C ILE A 232 -10.42 1.42 10.36
N ALA A 233 -10.05 2.53 11.00
CA ALA A 233 -8.66 2.80 11.33
C ALA A 233 -8.08 1.76 12.30
N LEU A 234 -8.87 1.35 13.29
CA LEU A 234 -8.49 0.27 14.22
C LEU A 234 -8.30 -1.05 13.47
N GLY A 235 -9.26 -1.43 12.62
CA GLY A 235 -9.17 -2.64 11.80
C GLY A 235 -7.90 -2.66 10.93
N SER A 236 -7.67 -1.58 10.19
CA SER A 236 -6.46 -1.42 9.37
C SER A 236 -5.18 -1.45 10.21
N SER A 237 -5.19 -0.91 11.44
CA SER A 237 -4.04 -0.97 12.35
C SER A 237 -3.72 -2.40 12.76
N LEU A 238 -4.73 -3.16 13.14
CA LEU A 238 -4.57 -4.53 13.58
C LEU A 238 -4.13 -5.44 12.42
N HIS A 239 -4.74 -5.28 11.25
CA HIS A 239 -4.34 -6.01 10.03
C HIS A 239 -2.88 -5.76 9.65
N SER A 240 -2.42 -4.51 9.74
CA SER A 240 -1.04 -4.13 9.42
C SER A 240 -0.02 -4.64 10.45
N ILE A 241 -0.45 -4.87 11.71
CA ILE A 241 0.40 -5.47 12.73
C ILE A 241 0.54 -6.97 12.47
N ASP A 242 -0.58 -7.67 12.31
CA ASP A 242 -0.63 -9.07 11.94
C ASP A 242 -2.03 -9.48 11.44
N GLU A 243 -2.11 -10.20 10.32
CA GLU A 243 -3.36 -10.68 9.72
C GLU A 243 -4.18 -11.59 10.65
N SER A 244 -3.56 -12.24 11.63
CA SER A 244 -4.24 -13.10 12.62
C SER A 244 -5.00 -12.33 13.70
N LEU A 245 -4.94 -10.99 13.71
CA LEU A 245 -5.62 -10.15 14.70
C LEU A 245 -7.09 -9.85 14.39
N LEU A 246 -7.65 -10.42 13.32
CA LEU A 246 -9.08 -10.33 13.00
C LEU A 246 -10.00 -10.66 14.19
N PRO A 247 -9.78 -11.73 14.98
CA PRO A 247 -10.63 -12.03 16.13
C PRO A 247 -10.62 -10.93 17.20
N VAL A 248 -9.49 -10.21 17.35
CA VAL A 248 -9.37 -9.09 18.29
C VAL A 248 -10.22 -7.91 17.80
N TRP A 249 -10.18 -7.61 16.50
CA TRP A 249 -11.02 -6.56 15.93
C TRP A 249 -12.50 -6.91 15.97
N ASP A 250 -12.87 -8.16 15.67
CA ASP A 250 -14.26 -8.61 15.75
C ASP A 250 -14.81 -8.49 17.18
N THR A 251 -14.04 -8.96 18.18
CA THR A 251 -14.43 -8.85 19.60
C THR A 251 -14.62 -7.38 20.02
N PHE A 252 -13.75 -6.47 19.58
CA PHE A 252 -13.91 -5.04 19.84
C PHE A 252 -15.15 -4.46 19.14
N SER A 253 -15.44 -4.92 17.92
CA SER A 253 -16.56 -4.44 17.12
C SER A 253 -17.92 -4.79 17.73
N GLN A 254 -18.01 -5.90 18.48
CA GLN A 254 -19.21 -6.31 19.22
C GLN A 254 -19.63 -5.31 20.32
N LEU A 255 -18.77 -4.35 20.69
CA LEU A 255 -19.12 -3.27 21.64
C LEU A 255 -20.12 -2.27 21.05
N SER A 256 -20.22 -2.16 19.72
CA SER A 256 -21.18 -1.28 19.06
C SER A 256 -22.54 -1.96 18.87
N SER A 257 -23.62 -1.21 19.08
CA SER A 257 -24.98 -1.66 18.71
C SER A 257 -25.19 -1.82 17.20
N LYS A 258 -24.28 -1.28 16.37
CA LYS A 258 -24.32 -1.38 14.90
C LYS A 258 -23.64 -2.64 14.37
N TYR A 259 -22.99 -3.43 15.23
CA TYR A 259 -22.23 -4.61 14.86
C TYR A 259 -23.05 -5.61 14.04
N LYS A 260 -22.42 -6.15 12.99
CA LYS A 260 -22.96 -7.26 12.21
C LYS A 260 -21.89 -8.34 12.07
N SER A 261 -22.25 -9.55 12.45
CA SER A 261 -21.38 -10.71 12.29
C SER A 261 -21.02 -10.91 10.81
N GLY A 262 -19.74 -11.16 10.52
CA GLY A 262 -19.23 -11.30 9.16
C GLY A 262 -18.79 -9.99 8.49
N GLU A 263 -19.09 -8.82 9.06
CA GLU A 263 -18.72 -7.52 8.46
C GLU A 263 -17.22 -7.22 8.64
N CYS A 264 -16.67 -7.55 9.81
CA CYS A 264 -15.24 -7.47 10.09
C CYS A 264 -14.45 -8.33 9.10
N GLU A 265 -14.83 -9.60 8.91
CA GLU A 265 -14.16 -10.50 7.98
C GLU A 265 -14.17 -9.96 6.54
N LYS A 266 -15.29 -9.41 6.07
CA LYS A 266 -15.39 -8.83 4.72
C LYS A 266 -14.40 -7.69 4.52
N LEU A 267 -14.36 -6.76 5.47
CA LEU A 267 -13.52 -5.56 5.38
C LEU A 267 -12.04 -5.85 5.66
N TRP A 268 -11.74 -6.91 6.42
CA TRP A 268 -10.38 -7.23 6.83
C TRP A 268 -9.44 -7.43 5.65
N TYR A 269 -9.91 -8.12 4.62
CA TYR A 269 -9.12 -8.47 3.44
C TYR A 269 -8.98 -7.33 2.43
N ASP A 270 -9.81 -6.30 2.55
CA ASP A 270 -9.70 -5.08 1.75
C ASP A 270 -8.72 -4.06 2.36
N PHE A 271 -8.25 -4.30 3.59
CA PHE A 271 -7.32 -3.40 4.24
C PHE A 271 -5.94 -3.41 3.57
N LYS A 272 -5.55 -2.23 3.09
CA LYS A 272 -4.17 -1.96 2.72
C LYS A 272 -3.33 -1.76 4.00
N PRO A 273 -2.06 -2.19 4.02
CA PRO A 273 -1.14 -1.90 5.10
C PRO A 273 -1.05 -0.38 5.31
N ASN A 274 -1.39 0.12 6.49
CA ASN A 274 -1.36 1.55 6.76
C ASN A 274 -0.93 1.84 8.21
N ASN A 275 -1.88 1.79 9.14
CA ASN A 275 -1.62 2.12 10.53
C ASN A 275 -0.78 1.03 11.21
N THR A 276 0.11 1.40 12.12
CA THR A 276 0.99 0.49 12.86
C THR A 276 0.62 0.47 14.35
N ILE A 277 1.33 -0.36 15.13
CA ILE A 277 1.21 -0.40 16.59
C ILE A 277 1.36 1.00 17.24
N ARG A 278 2.08 1.94 16.61
CA ARG A 278 2.20 3.34 17.07
C ARG A 278 0.83 4.05 17.16
N SER A 279 -0.09 3.76 16.24
CA SER A 279 -1.46 4.30 16.29
C SER A 279 -2.23 3.75 17.51
N LEU A 280 -2.07 2.46 17.82
CA LEU A 280 -2.71 1.86 19.00
C LEU A 280 -2.22 2.49 20.31
N HIS A 281 -0.90 2.67 20.45
CA HIS A 281 -0.34 3.36 21.62
C HIS A 281 -0.82 4.81 21.74
N TYR A 282 -0.93 5.52 20.61
CA TYR A 282 -1.44 6.87 20.58
C TYR A 282 -2.91 6.93 21.04
N TRP A 283 -3.78 6.06 20.52
CA TRP A 283 -5.18 6.01 20.93
C TRP A 283 -5.38 5.56 22.37
N ALA A 284 -4.65 4.55 22.84
CA ALA A 284 -4.71 4.11 24.24
C ALA A 284 -4.30 5.24 25.20
N LYS A 285 -3.31 6.05 24.82
CA LYS A 285 -2.87 7.24 25.58
C LYS A 285 -3.93 8.34 25.64
N LEU A 286 -4.73 8.51 24.59
CA LEU A 286 -5.82 9.50 24.54
C LEU A 286 -7.06 9.02 25.30
N ASP A 287 -7.46 7.77 25.08
CA ASP A 287 -8.73 7.22 25.57
C ASP A 287 -8.66 6.84 27.04
N SER A 288 -7.54 6.25 27.48
CA SER A 288 -7.34 5.77 28.84
C SER A 288 -5.96 6.14 29.39
N PRO A 289 -5.70 7.43 29.69
CA PRO A 289 -4.37 7.91 30.11
C PRO A 289 -3.81 7.18 31.33
N ASP A 290 -4.64 6.90 32.34
CA ASP A 290 -4.22 6.25 33.59
C ASP A 290 -3.92 4.75 33.39
N ALA A 291 -4.75 4.04 32.62
CA ALA A 291 -4.51 2.63 32.31
C ALA A 291 -3.26 2.47 31.44
N TYR A 292 -3.07 3.35 30.46
CA TYR A 292 -1.89 3.36 29.61
C TYR A 292 -0.61 3.67 30.39
N LYS A 293 -0.69 4.57 31.37
CA LYS A 293 0.43 4.84 32.29
C LYS A 293 0.81 3.59 33.07
N LYS A 294 -0.17 2.86 33.63
CA LYS A 294 0.06 1.60 34.37
C LYS A 294 0.60 0.48 33.48
N TYR A 295 0.11 0.37 32.25
CA TYR A 295 0.65 -0.58 31.27
C TYR A 295 2.14 -0.33 31.00
N ASN A 296 2.53 0.94 30.83
CA ASN A 296 3.92 1.30 30.63
C ASN A 296 4.78 1.11 31.89
N GLU A 297 4.19 1.13 33.09
CA GLU A 297 4.94 0.93 34.34
C GLU A 297 5.72 -0.39 34.30
N THR A 298 5.12 -1.52 33.91
CA THR A 298 5.83 -2.82 33.91
C THR A 298 7.06 -2.84 32.97
N SER A 299 6.91 -2.39 31.72
CA SER A 299 8.03 -2.32 30.76
C SER A 299 9.09 -1.30 31.20
N LEU A 300 8.64 -0.18 31.77
CA LEU A 300 9.50 0.85 32.34
C LEU A 300 10.27 0.34 33.56
N GLN A 301 9.64 -0.45 34.44
CA GLN A 301 10.29 -1.06 35.60
C GLN A 301 11.43 -1.97 35.15
N THR A 302 11.23 -2.83 34.15
CA THR A 302 12.29 -3.68 33.60
C THR A 302 13.45 -2.85 33.06
N ALA A 303 13.17 -1.84 32.24
CA ALA A 303 14.21 -0.96 31.69
C ALA A 303 14.96 -0.20 32.80
N LEU A 304 14.25 0.26 33.83
CA LEU A 304 14.85 0.90 35.01
C LEU A 304 15.75 -0.07 35.76
N MET A 305 15.33 -1.30 36.01
CA MET A 305 16.17 -2.31 36.67
C MET A 305 17.46 -2.59 35.88
N THR A 306 17.39 -2.69 34.55
CA THR A 306 18.59 -2.83 33.71
C THR A 306 19.52 -1.62 33.80
N SER A 307 18.97 -0.41 33.99
CA SER A 307 19.75 0.84 34.14
C SER A 307 20.55 0.97 35.44
N LEU A 308 20.47 -0.01 36.35
CA LEU A 308 21.31 -0.08 37.56
C LEU A 308 22.82 -0.10 37.23
N SER A 309 23.20 -0.51 36.03
CA SER A 309 24.57 -0.37 35.54
C SER A 309 25.09 1.08 35.58
N GLY A 310 24.18 2.07 35.55
CA GLY A 310 24.50 3.49 35.46
C GLY A 310 25.09 3.93 34.10
N SER A 311 25.09 3.03 33.11
CA SER A 311 25.62 3.29 31.76
C SER A 311 24.72 4.27 31.01
N HIS A 312 25.30 5.06 30.09
CA HIS A 312 24.52 6.01 29.30
C HIS A 312 23.52 5.31 28.38
N TYR A 313 23.91 4.16 27.84
CA TYR A 313 23.09 3.33 26.97
C TYR A 313 21.85 2.79 27.69
N ASP A 314 22.01 2.23 28.89
CA ASP A 314 20.87 1.66 29.62
C ASP A 314 19.90 2.75 30.09
N VAL A 315 20.42 3.92 30.48
CA VAL A 315 19.57 5.10 30.75
C VAL A 315 18.85 5.55 29.46
N ALA A 316 19.51 5.52 28.31
CA ALA A 316 18.89 5.84 27.02
C ALA A 316 17.80 4.82 26.63
N GLN A 317 17.94 3.55 27.00
CA GLN A 317 16.89 2.54 26.83
C GLN A 317 15.65 2.83 27.68
N VAL A 318 15.83 3.37 28.90
CA VAL A 318 14.70 3.88 29.69
C VAL A 318 13.99 5.03 28.97
N VAL A 319 14.75 5.98 28.42
CA VAL A 319 14.20 7.11 27.65
C VAL A 319 13.45 6.59 26.41
N TYR A 320 14.02 5.63 25.69
CA TYR A 320 13.39 5.00 24.54
C TYR A 320 12.08 4.30 24.93
N SER A 321 12.09 3.50 26.00
CA SER A 321 10.88 2.83 26.50
C SER A 321 9.74 3.83 26.79
N MET A 322 10.07 4.99 27.38
CA MET A 322 9.09 6.03 27.69
C MET A 322 8.56 6.79 26.46
N TYR A 323 9.37 6.93 25.40
CA TYR A 323 9.12 7.93 24.35
C TYR A 323 9.21 7.41 22.90
N LYS A 324 9.44 6.11 22.69
CA LYS A 324 9.58 5.46 21.35
C LYS A 324 8.42 5.75 20.39
N PHE A 325 7.23 6.02 20.90
CA PHE A 325 6.05 6.33 20.09
C PHE A 325 5.79 7.83 19.86
N ASP A 326 6.40 8.69 20.67
CA ASP A 326 6.22 10.15 20.59
C ASP A 326 7.30 10.82 19.72
N TYR A 327 8.50 10.24 19.64
CA TYR A 327 9.65 10.82 18.93
C TYR A 327 10.25 9.84 17.92
N VAL A 328 10.96 10.41 16.94
CA VAL A 328 11.84 9.72 16.01
C VAL A 328 13.09 10.58 15.80
N SER A 329 14.23 9.96 15.55
CA SER A 329 15.43 10.66 15.09
C SER A 329 15.86 10.16 13.73
N THR A 330 16.39 11.05 12.92
CA THR A 330 16.93 10.76 11.59
C THR A 330 18.40 11.15 11.53
N LYS A 331 19.13 10.60 10.57
CA LYS A 331 20.52 10.94 10.31
C LYS A 331 20.71 11.25 8.83
N ASP A 332 21.35 12.38 8.54
CA ASP A 332 21.74 12.72 7.17
C ASP A 332 23.03 11.98 6.75
N GLN A 333 23.45 12.16 5.50
CA GLN A 333 24.68 11.57 4.96
C GLN A 333 25.96 12.03 5.69
N LYS A 334 25.90 13.16 6.40
CA LYS A 334 26.99 13.71 7.22
C LYS A 334 26.90 13.27 8.68
N ASN A 335 25.97 12.36 9.00
CA ASN A 335 25.68 11.87 10.35
C ASN A 335 25.18 12.96 11.32
N ASN A 336 24.58 14.04 10.81
CA ASN A 336 23.86 15.01 11.63
C ASN A 336 22.49 14.46 12.01
N THR A 337 22.11 14.61 13.28
CA THR A 337 20.83 14.13 13.80
C THR A 337 19.76 15.21 13.74
N THR A 338 18.62 14.87 13.16
CA THR A 338 17.38 15.68 13.23
C THR A 338 16.33 14.92 14.03
N TRP A 339 15.71 15.60 14.99
CA TRP A 339 14.67 15.03 15.84
C TRP A 339 13.29 15.45 15.37
N TYR A 340 12.34 14.53 15.42
CA TYR A 340 10.93 14.77 15.16
C TYR A 340 10.10 14.34 16.36
N LYS A 341 9.03 15.10 16.62
CA LYS A 341 8.03 14.77 17.63
C LYS A 341 6.66 14.78 16.97
N PHE A 342 5.85 13.78 17.27
CA PHE A 342 4.46 13.81 16.86
C PHE A 342 3.66 14.71 17.82
N GLY A 343 3.05 15.76 17.28
CA GLY A 343 2.35 16.78 18.05
C GLY A 343 1.15 17.33 17.29
N GLY A 344 0.04 17.54 17.99
CA GLY A 344 -1.22 17.95 17.37
C GLY A 344 -1.72 16.90 16.39
N HIS A 345 -1.46 17.13 15.10
CA HIS A 345 -1.89 16.29 13.99
C HIS A 345 -0.78 15.97 12.97
N ARG A 346 0.48 16.29 13.29
CA ARG A 346 1.63 16.12 12.38
C ARG A 346 2.94 15.88 13.11
N TRP A 347 3.98 15.54 12.37
CA TRP A 347 5.36 15.48 12.83
C TRP A 347 6.01 16.86 12.77
N GLU A 348 6.56 17.30 13.89
CA GLU A 348 7.24 18.58 14.01
C GLU A 348 8.73 18.38 14.25
N GLU A 349 9.56 19.08 13.48
CA GLU A 349 11.00 19.10 13.70
C GLU A 349 11.31 19.76 15.05
N CYS A 350 12.03 19.04 15.89
CA CYS A 350 12.49 19.48 17.19
C CYS A 350 13.96 19.87 17.12
N VAL A 351 14.23 21.16 17.05
CA VAL A 351 15.60 21.69 17.03
C VAL A 351 16.43 21.08 18.16
N GLY A 352 17.47 20.31 17.79
CA GLY A 352 18.39 19.65 18.71
C GLY A 352 17.75 18.69 19.73
N GLY A 353 16.49 18.28 19.54
CA GLY A 353 15.76 17.43 20.49
C GLY A 353 15.56 18.07 21.87
N VAL A 354 15.50 19.41 21.95
CA VAL A 354 15.42 20.17 23.22
C VAL A 354 14.26 19.70 24.11
N ASP A 355 13.10 19.41 23.52
CA ASP A 355 11.92 18.94 24.24
C ASP A 355 12.17 17.59 24.96
N LEU A 356 12.68 16.58 24.25
CA LEU A 356 13.06 15.29 24.83
C LEU A 356 14.19 15.45 25.87
N ARG A 357 15.16 16.33 25.59
CA ARG A 357 16.27 16.63 26.51
C ARG A 357 15.78 17.26 27.82
N ASN A 358 14.72 18.07 27.79
CA ASN A 358 14.11 18.63 28.99
C ASN A 358 13.37 17.57 29.80
N LYS A 359 12.70 16.62 29.13
CA LYS A 359 12.02 15.49 29.77
C LYS A 359 12.96 14.58 30.57
N LEU A 360 14.25 14.54 30.22
CA LEU A 360 15.27 13.86 31.05
C LEU A 360 15.30 14.42 32.48
N SER A 361 15.24 15.75 32.63
CA SER A 361 15.31 16.42 33.93
C SER A 361 13.97 16.45 34.68
N THR A 362 12.85 16.13 34.03
CA THR A 362 11.51 16.14 34.61
C THR A 362 10.94 14.74 34.78
N ASP A 363 10.54 14.11 33.68
CA ASP A 363 9.71 12.92 33.65
C ASP A 363 10.57 11.67 33.94
N VAL A 364 11.71 11.57 33.27
CA VAL A 364 12.67 10.48 33.48
C VAL A 364 13.26 10.59 34.88
N TYR A 365 13.63 11.79 35.31
CA TYR A 365 14.03 12.04 36.70
C TYR A 365 13.00 11.53 37.72
N LYS A 366 11.72 11.86 37.53
CA LYS A 366 10.64 11.39 38.42
C LYS A 366 10.55 9.87 38.41
N ALA A 367 10.66 9.20 37.27
CA ALA A 367 10.63 7.75 37.17
C ALA A 367 11.74 7.09 38.03
N TYR A 368 12.98 7.60 37.95
CA TYR A 368 14.10 7.12 38.77
C TYR A 368 13.87 7.34 40.27
N ILE A 369 13.32 8.50 40.67
CA ILE A 369 13.05 8.79 42.08
C ILE A 369 11.90 7.93 42.62
N THR A 370 10.86 7.69 41.83
CA THR A 370 9.77 6.80 42.20
C THR A 370 10.28 5.37 42.39
N MET A 371 11.05 4.85 41.43
CA MET A 371 11.64 3.52 41.53
C MET A 371 12.55 3.37 42.76
N SER A 372 13.38 4.36 43.04
CA SER A 372 14.19 4.37 44.26
C SER A 372 13.34 4.27 45.54
N LYS A 373 12.21 4.98 45.61
CA LYS A 373 11.31 4.88 46.76
C LYS A 373 10.66 3.50 46.86
N GLU A 374 10.35 2.87 45.74
CA GLU A 374 9.81 1.50 45.71
C GLU A 374 10.84 0.47 46.17
N CYS A 375 12.09 0.54 45.71
CA CYS A 375 13.17 -0.31 46.18
C CYS A 375 13.38 -0.18 47.69
N SER A 376 13.43 1.05 48.22
CA SER A 376 13.60 1.24 49.66
C SER A 376 12.40 0.80 50.50
N LYS A 377 11.18 0.83 49.95
CA LYS A 377 9.99 0.28 50.62
C LYS A 377 10.01 -1.25 50.65
N LYS A 378 10.42 -1.89 49.55
CA LYS A 378 10.56 -3.35 49.48
C LYS A 378 11.63 -3.84 50.46
N ALA A 379 12.80 -3.20 50.46
CA ALA A 379 13.86 -3.49 51.43
C ALA A 379 13.40 -3.31 52.90
N GLN A 380 12.53 -2.33 53.19
CA GLN A 380 11.97 -2.17 54.54
C GLN A 380 10.95 -3.25 54.93
N ALA A 381 10.19 -3.78 53.97
CA ALA A 381 9.23 -4.86 54.20
C ALA A 381 9.93 -6.22 54.35
N ASP A 382 11.01 -6.46 53.60
CA ASP A 382 11.78 -7.71 53.65
C ASP A 382 12.59 -7.84 54.96
N VAL A 383 13.00 -6.72 55.57
CA VAL A 383 13.71 -6.68 56.86
C VAL A 383 12.81 -7.07 58.05
N GLU A 384 11.48 -7.05 57.90
CA GLU A 384 10.57 -7.55 58.96
C GLU A 384 10.49 -9.09 59.02
N GLU A 385 11.09 -9.83 58.07
CA GLU A 385 11.08 -11.32 58.01
C GLU A 385 12.47 -12.00 58.14
N SER A 386 13.59 -11.26 58.23
CA SER A 386 14.93 -11.88 58.40
C SER A 386 15.96 -10.99 59.12
N ASP A 387 16.61 -11.54 60.16
CA ASP A 387 17.61 -10.91 61.05
C ASP A 387 19.04 -10.78 60.44
N ASP A 388 19.18 -10.63 59.11
CA ASP A 388 20.49 -10.41 58.46
C ASP A 388 20.65 -8.95 58.01
N ASP A 389 21.33 -8.15 58.84
CA ASP A 389 21.35 -6.68 58.81
C ASP A 389 22.51 -6.03 57.99
N ASP A 390 23.10 -6.74 57.02
CA ASP A 390 24.30 -6.25 56.28
C ASP A 390 24.09 -5.84 54.81
N ASP A 391 22.95 -6.12 54.17
CA ASP A 391 22.66 -5.76 52.76
C ASP A 391 21.71 -4.56 52.61
N LYS A 392 21.99 -3.44 53.29
CA LYS A 392 21.21 -2.19 53.14
C LYS A 392 21.39 -1.54 51.73
N ASP A 393 20.59 -2.02 50.78
CA ASP A 393 19.99 -1.35 49.59
C ASP A 393 20.91 -0.46 48.71
N ASP A 394 21.89 -1.09 48.03
CA ASP A 394 22.74 -0.44 47.02
C ASP A 394 21.91 0.10 45.83
N SER A 395 20.87 -0.64 45.42
CA SER A 395 20.04 -0.33 44.24
C SER A 395 19.28 0.99 44.36
N SER A 396 18.62 1.26 45.50
CA SER A 396 17.95 2.56 45.70
C SER A 396 18.94 3.73 45.70
N SER A 397 20.14 3.52 46.25
CA SER A 397 21.23 4.50 46.23
C SER A 397 21.63 4.85 44.78
N VAL A 398 21.77 3.83 43.94
CA VAL A 398 22.12 3.96 42.52
C VAL A 398 21.03 4.71 41.76
N PHE A 399 19.75 4.35 41.93
CA PHE A 399 18.65 5.07 41.29
C PHE A 399 18.59 6.55 41.67
N LYS A 400 18.78 6.90 42.96
CA LYS A 400 18.85 8.32 43.39
C LYS A 400 20.02 9.04 42.74
N LYS A 401 21.21 8.42 42.70
CA LYS A 401 22.43 8.99 42.10
C LYS A 401 22.24 9.22 40.60
N THR A 402 21.78 8.21 39.86
CA THR A 402 21.50 8.30 38.42
C THR A 402 20.41 9.33 38.13
N GLY A 403 19.33 9.34 38.90
CA GLY A 403 18.29 10.37 38.82
C GLY A 403 18.86 11.78 38.96
N ARG A 404 19.68 12.05 39.98
CA ARG A 404 20.32 13.38 40.15
C ARG A 404 21.19 13.77 38.95
N ARG A 405 21.91 12.81 38.35
CA ARG A 405 22.75 13.05 37.16
C ARG A 405 21.92 13.46 35.94
N LEU A 406 20.64 13.08 35.83
CA LEU A 406 19.74 13.53 34.73
C LEU A 406 19.48 15.04 34.71
N LYS A 407 19.89 15.78 35.75
CA LYS A 407 19.88 17.24 35.77
C LYS A 407 21.20 17.86 35.31
N ASN A 408 22.27 17.07 35.18
CA ASN A 408 23.58 17.51 34.72
C ASN A 408 23.62 17.62 33.19
N ASN A 409 24.18 18.73 32.67
CA ASN A 409 24.23 19.00 31.23
C ASN A 409 25.06 17.96 30.46
N THR A 410 26.27 17.64 30.92
CA THR A 410 27.18 16.69 30.26
C THR A 410 26.57 15.30 30.19
N PHE A 411 25.95 14.85 31.28
CA PHE A 411 25.28 13.54 31.32
C PHE A 411 24.08 13.49 30.35
N LYS A 412 23.23 14.52 30.36
CA LYS A 412 22.14 14.64 29.39
C LYS A 412 22.63 14.59 27.94
N SER A 413 23.70 15.32 27.63
CA SER A 413 24.26 15.35 26.29
C SER A 413 24.79 13.99 25.84
N ALA A 414 25.35 13.20 26.75
CA ALA A 414 25.78 11.84 26.45
C ALA A 414 24.60 10.88 26.24
N ILE A 415 23.56 10.96 27.07
CA ILE A 415 22.32 10.17 26.89
C ILE A 415 21.64 10.53 25.57
N MET A 416 21.54 11.82 25.23
CA MET A 416 20.90 12.25 23.98
C MET A 416 21.62 11.70 22.73
N LYS A 417 22.94 11.45 22.80
CA LYS A 417 23.69 10.80 21.71
C LYS A 417 23.30 9.33 21.57
N GLU A 418 23.25 8.59 22.67
CA GLU A 418 22.78 7.19 22.67
C GLU A 418 21.32 7.10 22.19
N CYS A 419 20.46 8.00 22.66
CA CYS A 419 19.07 8.09 22.20
C CYS A 419 19.00 8.32 20.69
N ALA A 420 19.80 9.22 20.12
CA ALA A 420 19.79 9.48 18.68
C ALA A 420 20.05 8.22 17.85
N ASP A 421 20.91 7.32 18.33
CA ASP A 421 21.21 6.06 17.64
C ASP A 421 20.07 5.05 17.80
N ILE A 422 19.56 4.88 19.03
CA ILE A 422 18.46 3.94 19.33
C ILE A 422 17.19 4.33 18.56
N PHE A 423 16.80 5.60 18.60
CA PHE A 423 15.61 6.08 17.91
C PHE A 423 15.76 6.03 16.38
N TYR A 424 16.96 6.30 15.85
CA TYR A 424 17.23 6.14 14.42
C TYR A 424 17.13 4.68 13.97
N MET A 425 17.66 3.75 14.77
CA MET A 425 17.56 2.33 14.48
C MET A 425 16.12 1.80 14.48
N SER A 426 15.22 2.46 15.21
CA SER A 426 13.79 2.08 15.27
C SER A 426 13.04 2.32 13.96
N ASP A 427 13.41 3.36 13.20
CA ASP A 427 12.84 3.63 11.86
C ASP A 427 13.82 4.37 10.95
N LYS A 428 14.71 3.61 10.31
CA LYS A 428 15.76 4.14 9.42
C LYS A 428 15.22 4.82 8.17
N GLN A 429 13.98 4.49 7.77
CA GLN A 429 13.36 5.00 6.55
C GLN A 429 12.36 6.13 6.83
N PHE A 430 12.28 6.62 8.07
CA PHE A 430 11.32 7.63 8.47
C PHE A 430 11.29 8.84 7.53
N THR A 431 12.46 9.39 7.17
CA THR A 431 12.56 10.55 6.26
C THR A 431 11.94 10.29 4.88
N ASN A 432 12.02 9.05 4.38
CA ASN A 432 11.48 8.67 3.08
C ASN A 432 9.96 8.45 3.10
N LYS A 433 9.34 8.49 4.28
CA LYS A 433 7.88 8.35 4.45
C LYS A 433 7.21 9.71 4.64
N LEU A 434 7.99 10.74 4.99
CA LEU A 434 7.47 12.06 5.29
C LEU A 434 6.79 12.66 4.06
N ASP A 435 5.54 13.08 4.22
CA ASP A 435 4.73 13.77 3.21
C ASP A 435 4.58 13.00 1.86
N GLU A 436 4.73 11.67 1.88
CA GLU A 436 4.59 10.81 0.69
C GLU A 436 3.14 10.45 0.33
N PHE A 437 2.18 10.85 1.16
CA PHE A 437 0.75 10.62 0.92
C PHE A 437 0.09 11.91 0.40
N PRO A 438 0.08 12.16 -0.93
CA PRO A 438 -0.33 13.45 -1.47
C PRO A 438 -1.82 13.76 -1.27
N HIS A 439 -2.65 12.71 -1.12
CA HIS A 439 -4.08 12.83 -0.83
C HIS A 439 -4.39 13.32 0.59
N LEU A 440 -3.38 13.40 1.49
CA LEU A 440 -3.57 13.88 2.86
C LEU A 440 -3.17 15.35 2.98
N LEU A 441 -4.13 16.18 3.39
CA LEU A 441 -3.93 17.62 3.58
C LEU A 441 -3.94 17.97 5.06
N GLY A 442 -2.80 18.44 5.57
CA GLY A 442 -2.65 18.85 6.96
C GLY A 442 -3.26 20.23 7.27
N PHE A 443 -4.00 20.33 8.36
CA PHE A 443 -4.52 21.56 8.95
C PHE A 443 -4.10 21.68 10.41
N GLU A 444 -4.23 22.86 11.02
CA GLU A 444 -3.87 23.06 12.43
C GLU A 444 -4.78 22.29 13.41
N ASN A 445 -5.95 21.83 12.98
CA ASN A 445 -6.92 21.08 13.78
C ASN A 445 -7.23 19.66 13.27
N GLY A 446 -6.46 19.15 12.31
CA GLY A 446 -6.66 17.80 11.79
C GLY A 446 -6.05 17.58 10.42
N VAL A 447 -6.42 16.47 9.79
CA VAL A 447 -5.99 16.06 8.47
C VAL A 447 -7.24 15.80 7.64
N TYR A 448 -7.29 16.35 6.44
CA TYR A 448 -8.32 16.03 5.47
C TYR A 448 -7.80 14.98 4.50
N ASP A 449 -8.50 13.86 4.42
CA ASP A 449 -8.22 12.77 3.50
C ASP A 449 -9.08 12.96 2.24
N LEU A 450 -8.43 13.30 1.12
CA LEU A 450 -9.10 13.62 -0.14
C LEU A 450 -9.64 12.38 -0.86
N ASP A 451 -9.07 11.19 -0.61
CA ASP A 451 -9.58 9.93 -1.15
C ASP A 451 -10.83 9.47 -0.39
N ALA A 452 -10.78 9.56 0.94
CA ALA A 452 -11.91 9.20 1.81
C ALA A 452 -12.97 10.31 1.92
N MET A 453 -12.66 11.53 1.46
CA MET A 453 -13.49 12.72 1.61
C MET A 453 -13.88 12.99 3.07
N GLU A 454 -12.91 12.87 3.98
CA GLU A 454 -13.14 12.95 5.42
C GLU A 454 -12.12 13.84 6.14
N PHE A 455 -12.60 14.63 7.10
CA PHE A 455 -11.75 15.35 8.04
C PHE A 455 -11.62 14.56 9.36
N ARG A 456 -10.38 14.24 9.76
CA ARG A 456 -10.08 13.42 10.94
C ARG A 456 -8.88 13.96 11.73
N ALA A 457 -8.68 13.46 12.94
CA ALA A 457 -7.44 13.70 13.66
C ALA A 457 -6.25 13.10 12.91
N GLY A 458 -5.15 13.85 12.84
CA GLY A 458 -3.89 13.34 12.30
C GLY A 458 -3.30 12.24 13.17
N ARG A 459 -2.61 11.30 12.54
CA ARG A 459 -2.06 10.08 13.13
C ARG A 459 -0.54 10.02 12.89
N PRO A 460 0.23 9.37 13.77
CA PRO A 460 1.67 9.22 13.58
C PRO A 460 2.07 8.56 12.26
N ASN A 461 1.21 7.69 11.69
CA ASN A 461 1.47 7.02 10.42
C ASN A 461 0.99 7.82 9.19
N ASP A 462 0.39 8.99 9.37
CA ASP A 462 0.14 9.90 8.24
C ASP A 462 1.46 10.48 7.72
N PHE A 463 2.53 10.43 8.52
CA PHE A 463 3.87 10.97 8.20
C PHE A 463 3.87 12.41 7.67
N LEU A 464 2.83 13.19 7.97
CA LEU A 464 2.74 14.58 7.56
C LEU A 464 3.67 15.46 8.38
N THR A 465 4.36 16.38 7.72
CA THR A 465 5.03 17.54 8.34
C THR A 465 4.42 18.86 7.89
N PHE A 466 3.79 18.89 6.71
CA PHE A 466 3.18 20.10 6.18
C PHE A 466 1.81 20.40 6.80
N SER A 467 1.47 21.70 6.79
CA SER A 467 0.18 22.24 7.21
C SER A 467 -0.18 23.43 6.33
N THR A 468 -1.47 23.62 6.10
CA THR A 468 -2.02 24.82 5.47
C THR A 468 -1.81 26.09 6.32
N GLY A 469 -1.51 25.94 7.62
CA GLY A 469 -1.30 27.05 8.55
C GLY A 469 -2.60 27.64 9.12
N TYR A 470 -3.75 27.06 8.78
CA TYR A 470 -5.05 27.45 9.32
C TYR A 470 -5.90 26.23 9.69
N LYS A 471 -7.03 26.48 10.35
CA LYS A 471 -7.97 25.44 10.77
C LYS A 471 -8.94 25.12 9.64
N TYR A 472 -9.19 23.84 9.40
CA TYR A 472 -10.25 23.38 8.52
C TYR A 472 -11.63 23.75 9.09
N THR A 473 -12.50 24.25 8.23
CA THR A 473 -13.92 24.43 8.49
C THR A 473 -14.74 23.76 7.39
N PRO A 474 -15.75 22.94 7.71
CA PRO A 474 -16.61 22.33 6.70
C PRO A 474 -17.51 23.36 6.00
N GLU A 475 -17.77 24.47 6.68
CA GLU A 475 -18.54 25.58 6.15
C GLU A 475 -17.64 26.49 5.30
N SER A 476 -18.11 26.75 4.08
CA SER A 476 -17.57 27.80 3.23
C SER A 476 -18.28 29.12 3.54
N ASP A 477 -17.53 30.21 3.66
CA ASP A 477 -18.09 31.56 3.70
C ASP A 477 -18.81 31.86 2.36
N PRO A 478 -20.14 32.07 2.35
CA PRO A 478 -20.89 32.31 1.12
C PRO A 478 -20.47 33.59 0.41
N GLN A 479 -20.13 34.65 1.15
CA GLN A 479 -19.72 35.93 0.57
C GLN A 479 -18.37 35.77 -0.13
N MET A 480 -17.41 35.11 0.52
CA MET A 480 -16.11 34.83 -0.08
C MET A 480 -16.24 33.90 -1.30
N ARG A 481 -17.14 32.91 -1.26
CA ARG A 481 -17.43 32.07 -2.42
C ARG A 481 -17.92 32.90 -3.61
N THR A 482 -18.90 33.79 -3.40
CA THR A 482 -19.40 34.68 -4.47
C THR A 482 -18.29 35.56 -5.02
N ILE A 483 -17.46 36.16 -4.16
CA ILE A 483 -16.33 36.99 -4.58
C ILE A 483 -15.34 36.20 -5.46
N LEU A 484 -15.02 34.96 -5.08
CA LEU A 484 -14.11 34.10 -5.85
C LEU A 484 -14.72 33.63 -7.18
N GLU A 485 -16.02 33.32 -7.20
CA GLU A 485 -16.75 32.98 -8.42
C GLU A 485 -16.79 34.17 -9.40
N ASP A 486 -17.07 35.38 -8.90
CA ASP A 486 -17.07 36.61 -9.70
C ASP A 486 -15.67 36.94 -10.22
N LEU A 487 -14.64 36.76 -9.40
CA LEU A 487 -13.24 36.92 -9.81
C LEU A 487 -12.89 35.93 -10.93
N ASN A 488 -13.20 34.64 -10.76
CA ASN A 488 -12.94 33.63 -11.79
C ASN A 488 -13.70 33.93 -13.08
N LYS A 489 -14.97 34.35 -13.01
CA LYS A 489 -15.73 34.78 -14.19
C LYS A 489 -15.10 35.98 -14.88
N SER A 490 -14.60 36.96 -14.13
CA SER A 490 -13.92 38.13 -14.70
C SER A 490 -12.63 37.77 -15.44
N ILE A 491 -11.93 36.73 -14.98
CA ILE A 491 -10.67 36.24 -15.57
C ILE A 491 -10.95 35.36 -16.79
N TYR A 492 -11.81 34.35 -16.65
CA TYR A 492 -11.98 33.28 -17.64
C TYR A 492 -13.14 33.48 -18.61
N GLN A 493 -14.04 34.44 -18.34
CA GLN A 493 -15.13 34.93 -19.20
C GLN A 493 -16.23 33.90 -19.56
N THR A 494 -15.98 32.60 -19.46
CA THR A 494 -16.95 31.54 -19.73
C THR A 494 -17.12 30.62 -18.53
N ASP A 495 -18.36 30.19 -18.26
CA ASP A 495 -18.67 29.29 -17.15
C ASP A 495 -17.97 27.93 -17.31
N GLU A 496 -17.76 27.47 -18.54
CA GLU A 496 -17.03 26.25 -18.86
C GLU A 496 -15.57 26.34 -18.40
N MET A 497 -14.90 27.45 -18.70
CA MET A 497 -13.51 27.64 -18.30
C MET A 497 -13.40 27.85 -16.77
N VAL A 498 -14.34 28.57 -16.15
CA VAL A 498 -14.39 28.67 -14.67
C VAL A 498 -14.51 27.29 -14.04
N LYS A 499 -15.41 26.44 -14.54
CA LYS A 499 -15.59 25.07 -14.05
C LYS A 499 -14.32 24.24 -14.24
N TYR A 500 -13.71 24.31 -15.42
CA TYR A 500 -12.45 23.63 -15.70
C TYR A 500 -11.35 24.04 -14.73
N MET A 501 -11.21 25.35 -14.46
CA MET A 501 -10.18 25.87 -13.56
C MET A 501 -10.42 25.49 -12.10
N MET A 502 -11.69 25.41 -11.67
CA MET A 502 -12.04 24.88 -10.35
C MET A 502 -11.73 23.39 -10.23
N GLN A 503 -12.03 22.60 -11.27
CA GLN A 503 -11.68 21.18 -11.30
C GLN A 503 -10.17 20.95 -11.31
N PHE A 504 -9.44 21.77 -12.09
CA PHE A 504 -7.99 21.74 -12.10
C PHE A 504 -7.41 22.12 -10.73
N GLY A 505 -7.95 23.16 -10.08
CA GLY A 505 -7.60 23.53 -8.71
C GLY A 505 -7.82 22.41 -7.69
N ALA A 506 -8.94 21.67 -7.82
CA ALA A 506 -9.20 20.50 -6.99
C ALA A 506 -8.24 19.34 -7.28
N TYR A 507 -7.91 19.12 -8.55
CA TYR A 507 -6.97 18.08 -8.98
C TYR A 507 -5.56 18.33 -8.42
N ILE A 508 -5.03 19.56 -8.53
CA ILE A 508 -3.70 19.89 -8.01
C ILE A 508 -3.65 19.83 -6.47
N LEU A 509 -4.78 20.01 -5.78
CA LEU A 509 -4.86 19.88 -4.32
C LEU A 509 -4.62 18.43 -3.87
N HIS A 510 -5.03 17.44 -4.67
CA HIS A 510 -4.80 16.01 -4.41
C HIS A 510 -3.34 15.60 -4.60
N GLY A 511 -2.58 16.35 -5.41
CA GLY A 511 -1.16 16.08 -5.66
C GLY A 511 -0.89 14.82 -6.51
N SER A 512 -1.91 14.16 -7.04
CA SER A 512 -1.74 13.07 -8.02
C SER A 512 -1.10 13.58 -9.31
N LYS A 513 -0.29 12.71 -9.94
CA LYS A 513 0.35 12.95 -11.24
C LYS A 513 -0.31 12.18 -12.39
N THR A 514 -1.48 11.57 -12.16
CA THR A 514 -2.13 10.64 -13.11
C THR A 514 -2.38 11.19 -14.51
N GLU A 515 -2.68 12.49 -14.63
CA GLU A 515 -3.06 13.08 -15.91
C GLU A 515 -1.84 13.48 -16.75
N GLU A 516 -0.67 13.64 -16.11
CA GLU A 516 0.59 14.05 -16.76
C GLU A 516 0.46 15.32 -17.65
N ILE A 517 -0.47 16.22 -17.31
CA ILE A 517 -0.77 17.44 -18.09
C ILE A 517 0.13 18.59 -17.66
N ILE A 518 0.64 19.34 -18.65
CA ILE A 518 1.30 20.64 -18.45
C ILE A 518 0.39 21.74 -19.00
N HIS A 519 -0.03 22.66 -18.13
CA HIS A 519 -0.86 23.81 -18.53
C HIS A 519 -0.01 25.00 -18.96
N PHE A 520 -0.21 25.48 -20.18
CA PHE A 520 0.37 26.74 -20.66
C PHE A 520 -0.67 27.85 -20.57
N TRP A 521 -0.47 28.76 -19.61
CA TRP A 521 -1.34 29.90 -19.41
C TRP A 521 -0.80 31.06 -20.24
N VAL A 522 -1.47 31.40 -21.35
CA VAL A 522 -1.00 32.41 -22.29
C VAL A 522 -1.95 33.61 -22.27
N GLY A 523 -1.41 34.84 -22.25
CA GLY A 523 -2.22 36.04 -22.38
C GLY A 523 -1.46 37.32 -22.07
N LYS A 524 -2.10 38.46 -22.34
CA LYS A 524 -1.57 39.80 -21.98
C LYS A 524 -1.71 40.04 -20.46
N GLY A 525 -1.09 41.10 -19.94
CA GLY A 525 -1.11 41.41 -18.49
C GLY A 525 -2.53 41.66 -17.96
N GLY A 526 -2.80 41.28 -16.71
CA GLY A 526 -4.10 41.51 -16.04
C GLY A 526 -5.11 40.36 -16.11
N ASN A 527 -4.74 39.19 -16.64
CA ASN A 527 -5.67 38.08 -16.92
C ASN A 527 -5.54 36.90 -15.94
N GLY A 528 -5.13 37.12 -14.69
CA GLY A 528 -5.11 36.07 -13.67
C GLY A 528 -4.26 34.83 -13.97
N LYS A 529 -3.21 34.97 -14.80
CA LYS A 529 -2.09 34.02 -14.89
C LYS A 529 -1.14 34.31 -13.74
#